data_AF-A0A5A9GRU5-F1
#
_entry.id   AF-A0A5A9GRU5-F1
#
_cell.length_a   1.000
_cell.length_b   1.000
_cell.length_c   1.000
_cell.angle_alpha   90.00
_cell.angle_beta   90.00
_cell.angle_gamma   90.00
#
_symmetry.space_group_name_H-M   'P 1'
#
loop_
_entity.id
_entity.type
_entity.pdbx_description
1 polymer ?
#
loop_
_entity_poly.entity_id
_entity_poly.type
_entity_poly.pdbx_seq_one_letter_code
_entity_poly.pdbx_strand_id
1 'polypeptide(L)'
;MKHAVLAFAFGVLSFGALSVGSPAMADDNAKWVAQCMKDNADAKVSEAVVNKYCVCMNDKMDNNETRTITQWEKANPEARKACEKVAGWE
;
A
#
# COMPACT_ATOMS: atom_id res chain seq x y z
N MET A 1 53.22 1.88 27.64
CA MET A 1 51.76 1.62 27.59
C MET A 1 51.07 2.93 27.25
N LYS A 2 50.98 3.25 25.94
CA LYS A 2 49.73 3.49 25.21
C LYS A 2 48.80 4.51 25.90
N HIS A 3 49.09 5.79 25.68
CA HIS A 3 48.14 6.88 25.93
C HIS A 3 47.01 6.79 24.91
N ALA A 4 45.86 6.27 25.31
CA ALA A 4 44.64 6.29 24.50
C ALA A 4 43.97 7.66 24.67
N VAL A 5 44.22 8.55 23.71
CA VAL A 5 43.46 9.79 23.53
C VAL A 5 42.12 9.40 22.91
N LEU A 6 41.05 9.41 23.72
CA LEU A 6 39.67 9.38 23.24
C LEU A 6 39.32 10.77 22.72
N ALA A 7 39.50 10.97 21.41
CA ALA A 7 39.05 12.16 20.71
C ALA A 7 37.52 12.11 20.54
N PHE A 8 36.81 12.94 21.30
CA PHE A 8 35.40 13.25 21.08
C PHE A 8 35.31 14.22 19.90
N ALA A 9 35.10 13.71 18.69
CA ALA A 9 34.87 14.53 17.51
C ALA A 9 33.36 14.70 17.29
N PHE A 10 32.84 15.88 17.66
CA PHE A 10 31.58 16.42 17.17
C PHE A 10 31.69 16.59 15.64
N GLY A 11 31.09 15.68 14.88
CA GLY A 11 30.99 15.75 13.42
C GLY A 11 29.67 16.40 13.01
N VAL A 12 29.78 17.56 12.38
CA VAL A 12 28.72 18.47 11.95
C VAL A 12 27.82 17.85 10.85
N LEU A 13 26.53 18.21 10.92
CA LEU A 13 25.48 18.06 9.90
C LEU A 13 26.00 18.16 8.46
N SER A 14 25.70 17.13 7.67
CA SER A 14 25.69 17.20 6.20
C SER A 14 24.30 16.76 5.72
N PHE A 15 23.40 17.73 5.60
CA PHE A 15 22.12 17.59 4.91
C PHE A 15 22.44 17.54 3.40
N GLY A 16 22.62 16.33 2.87
CA GLY A 16 22.85 16.06 1.46
C GLY A 16 21.52 15.80 0.74
N ALA A 17 21.30 16.57 -0.33
CA ALA A 17 20.07 16.66 -1.11
C ALA A 17 19.47 15.32 -1.59
N LEU A 18 18.15 15.25 -1.39
CA LEU A 18 17.09 14.87 -2.35
C LEU A 18 17.46 14.08 -3.62
N SER A 19 16.60 13.07 -3.83
CA SER A 19 16.14 12.51 -5.12
C SER A 19 17.09 11.63 -5.91
N VAL A 20 17.08 10.33 -5.58
CA VAL A 20 17.17 9.27 -6.59
C VAL A 20 16.04 8.26 -6.36
N GLY A 21 15.04 8.37 -7.24
CA GLY A 21 13.99 7.40 -7.56
C GLY A 21 13.46 6.51 -6.44
N SER A 22 12.33 6.92 -5.84
CA SER A 22 11.34 5.89 -5.50
C SER A 22 10.99 5.18 -6.81
N PRO A 23 11.20 3.86 -6.97
CA PRO A 23 10.51 3.17 -8.02
C PRO A 23 9.03 3.46 -7.77
N ALA A 24 8.35 3.95 -8.80
CA ALA A 24 6.94 4.20 -8.77
C ALA A 24 6.25 3.00 -8.08
N MET A 25 5.60 3.26 -6.94
CA MET A 25 4.73 2.33 -6.23
C MET A 25 3.43 2.14 -7.05
N ALA A 26 3.57 1.87 -8.34
CA ALA A 26 2.50 1.64 -9.30
C ALA A 26 2.38 0.15 -9.65
N ASP A 27 3.43 -0.64 -9.43
CA ASP A 27 3.47 -2.07 -9.76
C ASP A 27 2.63 -2.91 -8.78
N ASP A 28 2.77 -2.68 -7.47
CA ASP A 28 1.99 -3.39 -6.45
C ASP A 28 0.50 -3.03 -6.51
N ASN A 29 0.17 -1.76 -6.82
CA ASN A 29 -1.21 -1.30 -7.03
C ASN A 29 -1.91 -2.14 -8.10
N ALA A 30 -1.24 -2.32 -9.25
CA ALA A 30 -1.80 -3.10 -10.35
C ALA A 30 -1.93 -4.59 -9.98
N LYS A 31 -0.95 -5.14 -9.26
CA LYS A 31 -0.94 -6.53 -8.82
C LYS A 31 -2.08 -6.84 -7.86
N TRP A 32 -2.30 -6.03 -6.82
CA TRP A 32 -3.33 -6.30 -5.83
C TRP A 32 -4.73 -6.08 -6.36
N VAL A 33 -4.93 -5.04 -7.18
CA VAL A 33 -6.20 -4.84 -7.89
C VAL A 33 -6.48 -6.04 -8.82
N ALA A 34 -5.50 -6.51 -9.59
CA ALA A 34 -5.69 -7.67 -10.48
C ALA A 34 -6.02 -8.95 -9.70
N GLN A 35 -5.40 -9.17 -8.53
CA GLN A 35 -5.75 -10.31 -7.69
C GLN A 35 -7.18 -10.17 -7.13
N CYS A 36 -7.56 -8.98 -6.66
CA CYS A 36 -8.92 -8.73 -6.18
C CYS A 36 -9.97 -8.95 -7.28
N MET A 37 -9.70 -8.57 -8.53
CA MET A 37 -10.58 -8.87 -9.67
C MET A 37 -10.77 -10.37 -9.86
N LYS A 38 -9.70 -11.17 -9.72
CA LYS A 38 -9.77 -12.64 -9.82
C LYS A 38 -10.52 -13.25 -8.66
N ASP A 39 -10.30 -12.75 -7.45
CA ASP A 39 -10.97 -13.23 -6.23
C ASP A 39 -12.48 -12.96 -6.26
N ASN A 40 -12.93 -12.01 -7.09
CA ASN A 40 -14.32 -11.61 -7.27
C ASN A 40 -14.86 -11.95 -8.68
N ALA A 41 -14.23 -12.88 -9.40
CA ALA A 41 -14.61 -13.22 -10.77
C ALA A 41 -16.01 -13.86 -10.87
N ASP A 42 -16.51 -14.44 -9.78
CA ASP A 42 -17.85 -15.01 -9.65
C ASP A 42 -18.87 -14.04 -9.01
N ALA A 43 -18.46 -12.80 -8.72
CA ALA A 43 -19.34 -11.79 -8.18
C ALA A 43 -20.48 -11.49 -9.17
N LYS A 44 -21.71 -11.42 -8.66
CA LYS A 44 -22.93 -11.18 -9.47
C LYS A 44 -23.15 -9.70 -9.78
N VAL A 45 -22.08 -8.94 -9.96
CA VAL A 45 -22.08 -7.52 -10.32
C VAL A 45 -21.20 -7.30 -11.56
N SER A 46 -21.33 -6.16 -12.22
CA SER A 46 -20.50 -5.88 -13.40
C SER A 46 -19.01 -5.80 -13.05
N GLU A 47 -18.14 -6.19 -13.98
CA GLU A 47 -16.68 -6.08 -13.82
C GLU A 47 -16.24 -4.66 -13.47
N ALA A 48 -16.93 -3.63 -13.99
CA ALA A 48 -16.67 -2.24 -13.67
C ALA A 48 -16.94 -1.90 -12.19
N VAL A 49 -17.95 -2.53 -11.56
CA VAL A 49 -18.23 -2.39 -10.13
C VAL A 49 -17.13 -3.07 -9.31
N VAL A 50 -16.75 -4.30 -9.67
CA VAL A 50 -15.65 -5.02 -9.01
C VAL A 50 -14.34 -4.23 -9.11
N ASN A 51 -14.05 -3.66 -10.28
CA ASN A 51 -12.83 -2.88 -10.48
C ASN A 51 -12.79 -1.62 -9.61
N LYS A 52 -13.89 -0.85 -9.57
CA LYS A 52 -14.00 0.31 -8.66
C LYS A 52 -13.84 -0.08 -7.20
N TYR A 53 -14.42 -1.21 -6.80
CA TYR A 53 -14.27 -1.75 -5.44
C TYR A 53 -12.80 -2.08 -5.15
N CYS A 54 -12.14 -2.86 -6.01
CA CYS A 54 -10.75 -3.27 -5.82
C CYS A 54 -9.79 -2.08 -5.80
N VAL A 55 -9.98 -1.08 -6.66
CA VAL A 55 -9.18 0.16 -6.64
C VAL A 55 -9.40 0.93 -5.34
N CYS A 56 -10.66 1.11 -4.91
CA CYS A 56 -10.97 1.79 -3.65
C CYS A 56 -10.34 1.09 -2.44
N MET A 57 -10.38 -0.24 -2.41
CA MET A 57 -9.80 -1.01 -1.32
C MET A 57 -8.28 -0.90 -1.29
N ASN A 58 -7.65 -0.99 -2.45
CA ASN A 58 -6.22 -0.81 -2.59
C ASN A 58 -5.77 0.59 -2.12
N ASP A 59 -6.47 1.65 -2.52
CA ASP A 59 -6.13 3.02 -2.13
C ASP A 59 -6.28 3.28 -0.62
N LYS A 60 -7.05 2.44 0.08
CA LYS A 60 -7.20 2.49 1.54
C LYS A 60 -6.14 1.66 2.28
N MET A 61 -5.45 0.78 1.59
CA MET A 61 -4.37 -0.02 2.17
C MET A 61 -3.10 0.83 2.27
N ASP A 62 -2.29 0.56 3.30
CA ASP A 62 -0.97 1.18 3.41
C ASP A 62 -0.02 0.60 2.37
N ASN A 63 0.94 1.41 1.92
CA ASN A 63 1.98 1.01 0.98
C ASN A 63 2.88 -0.14 1.48
N ASN A 64 2.93 -0.38 2.80
CA ASN A 64 3.67 -1.48 3.41
C ASN A 64 2.78 -2.70 3.72
N GLU A 65 1.53 -2.70 3.23
CA GLU A 65 0.63 -3.82 3.42
C GLU A 65 1.09 -5.04 2.61
N THR A 66 1.17 -6.20 3.27
CA THR A 66 1.65 -7.45 2.67
C THR A 66 0.51 -8.43 2.39
N ARG A 67 -0.68 -8.17 2.94
CA ARG A 67 -1.90 -8.94 2.70
C ARG A 67 -2.53 -8.56 1.35
N THR A 68 -3.24 -9.51 0.75
CA THR A 68 -4.12 -9.21 -0.38
C THR A 68 -5.31 -8.35 0.07
N ILE A 69 -5.98 -7.67 -0.86
CA ILE A 69 -7.21 -6.90 -0.59
C ILE A 69 -8.25 -7.78 0.14
N THR A 70 -8.50 -8.99 -0.36
CA THR A 70 -9.46 -9.96 0.21
C THR A 70 -9.09 -10.43 1.62
N GLN A 71 -7.79 -10.44 1.97
CA GLN A 71 -7.34 -10.75 3.32
C GLN A 71 -7.46 -9.53 4.24
N TRP A 72 -7.14 -8.36 3.71
CA TRP A 72 -7.16 -7.10 4.44
C TRP A 72 -8.58 -6.65 4.78
N GLU A 73 -9.52 -6.80 3.85
CA GLU A 73 -10.92 -6.36 4.01
C GLU A 73 -11.63 -7.02 5.20
N LYS A 74 -11.25 -8.27 5.54
CA LYS A 74 -11.81 -9.00 6.68
C LYS A 74 -11.48 -8.33 8.01
N ALA A 75 -10.31 -7.69 8.09
CA ALA A 75 -9.89 -6.91 9.26
C ALA A 75 -10.37 -5.45 9.19
N ASN A 76 -10.90 -5.01 8.05
CA ASN A 76 -11.26 -3.62 7.78
C ASN A 76 -12.70 -3.52 7.23
N PRO A 77 -13.72 -3.95 8.00
CA PRO A 77 -15.10 -4.00 7.51
C PRO A 77 -15.67 -2.62 7.16
N GLU A 78 -15.19 -1.56 7.80
CA GLU A 78 -15.62 -0.19 7.49
C GLU A 78 -15.05 0.30 6.15
N ALA A 79 -13.81 -0.09 5.82
CA ALA A 79 -13.23 0.19 4.51
C ALA A 79 -13.99 -0.55 3.41
N ARG A 80 -14.33 -1.83 3.65
CA ARG A 80 -15.15 -2.64 2.77
C ARG A 80 -16.49 -1.96 2.45
N LYS A 81 -17.28 -1.62 3.49
CA LYS A 81 -18.58 -0.95 3.31
C LYS A 81 -18.47 0.37 2.55
N ALA A 82 -17.44 1.16 2.87
CA ALA A 82 -17.21 2.42 2.18
C ALA A 82 -16.93 2.20 0.69
N CYS A 83 -16.13 1.18 0.35
CA CYS A 83 -15.80 0.85 -1.02
C CYS A 83 -16.93 0.16 -1.78
N GLU A 84 -17.75 -0.68 -1.12
CA GLU A 84 -18.99 -1.23 -1.68
C GLU A 84 -19.92 -0.08 -2.13
N LYS A 85 -20.11 0.92 -1.27
CA LYS A 85 -20.92 2.11 -1.58
C LYS A 85 -20.36 2.96 -2.72
N VAL A 86 -19.04 3.17 -2.76
CA VAL A 86 -18.37 3.93 -3.84
C VAL A 86 -18.47 3.19 -5.17
N ALA A 87 -18.34 1.87 -5.14
CA ALA A 87 -18.45 1.02 -6.32
C ALA A 87 -19.89 0.88 -6.83
N GLY A 88 -20.89 1.12 -5.96
CA GLY A 88 -22.29 0.82 -6.24
C GLY A 88 -22.58 -0.69 -6.19
N TRP A 89 -21.81 -1.42 -5.38
CA TRP A 89 -22.06 -2.85 -5.12
C TRP A 89 -23.27 -3.01 -4.20
N GLU A 90 -23.35 -2.22 -3.13
CA GLU A 90 -24.47 -2.19 -2.17
C GLU A 90 -24.90 -0.76 -1.82
#